data_AF-A0A6L6IWE5-F1
#
_entry.id   AF-A0A6L6IWE5-F1
#
_cell.length_a   1.000
_cell.length_b   1.000
_cell.length_c   1.000
_cell.angle_alpha   90.00
_cell.angle_beta   90.00
_cell.angle_gamma   90.00
#
_symmetry.space_group_name_H-M   'P 1'
#
loop_
_entity.id
_entity.type
_entity.pdbx_description
1 polymer ?
#
loop_
_entity_poly.entity_id
_entity_poly.type
_entity_poly.pdbx_seq_one_letter_code
_entity_poly.pdbx_strand_id
1 'polypeptide(L)' 'MAAYDRLPLDLRRWLAGAALPWSAHSALRLWRRAMRDRPADTAHALQMLSAAETRLLGRDAGRIWGRDYPSPKP' A
#
# COMPACT_ATOMS: atom_id res chain seq x y z
N MET A 1 -2.80 -2.95 -18.25
CA MET A 1 -3.36 -1.61 -17.95
C MET A 1 -4.79 -1.64 -17.38
N ALA A 2 -5.67 -2.58 -17.73
CA ALA A 2 -7.07 -2.60 -17.26
C ALA A 2 -7.32 -2.85 -15.75
N ALA A 3 -6.28 -3.19 -14.97
CA ALA A 3 -6.43 -3.44 -13.53
C ALA A 3 -6.60 -2.16 -12.70
N TYR A 4 -6.11 -1.02 -13.19
CA TYR A 4 -6.27 0.28 -12.52
C TYR A 4 -7.67 0.88 -12.73
N ASP A 5 -8.32 0.60 -13.86
CA ASP A 5 -9.61 1.19 -14.21
C ASP A 5 -10.78 0.62 -13.39
N ARG A 6 -10.65 -0.62 -12.92
CA ARG A 6 -11.65 -1.28 -12.07
C ARG A 6 -11.41 -1.07 -10.57
N LEU A 7 -10.51 -0.16 -10.21
CA LEU A 7 -10.27 0.14 -8.80
C LEU A 7 -11.44 0.94 -8.23
N PRO A 8 -11.89 0.63 -7.00
CA PRO A 8 -12.80 1.49 -6.25
C PRO A 8 -12.24 2.91 -6.14
N LEU A 9 -13.11 3.91 -6.20
CA LEU A 9 -12.71 5.32 -6.12
C LEU A 9 -11.91 5.60 -4.83
N ASP A 10 -12.33 5.03 -3.70
CA ASP A 10 -11.64 5.19 -2.41
C ASP A 10 -10.23 4.61 -2.43
N LEU A 11 -10.05 3.44 -3.05
CA LEU A 11 -8.74 2.82 -3.22
C LEU A 11 -7.85 3.67 -4.12
N ARG A 12 -8.42 4.25 -5.18
CA ARG A 12 -7.69 5.12 -6.10
C ARG A 12 -7.27 6.43 -5.43
N ARG A 13 -8.14 7.01 -4.58
CA ARG A 13 -7.83 8.20 -3.76
C ARG A 13 -6.71 7.92 -2.77
N TRP A 14 -6.75 6.76 -2.10
CA TRP A 14 -5.68 6.35 -1.20
C TRP A 14 -4.35 6.17 -1.94
N LEU A 15 -4.37 5.50 -3.09
CA LEU A 15 -3.17 5.34 -3.94
C LEU A 15 -2.59 6.68 -4.41
N ALA A 16 -3.43 7.68 -4.67
CA ALA A 16 -2.97 9.01 -5.07
C ALA A 16 -2.25 9.77 -3.93
N GLY A 17 -2.53 9.42 -2.66
CA GLY A 17 -1.86 9.99 -1.49
C GLY A 17 -0.82 9.08 -0.84
N ALA A 18 -0.62 7.86 -1.34
CA ALA A 18 0.33 6.90 -0.80
C ALA A 18 1.78 7.36 -1.06
N ALA A 19 2.65 7.19 -0.07
CA ALA A 19 4.04 7.65 -0.15
C ALA A 19 4.94 6.69 -0.94
N LEU A 20 4.53 5.42 -1.06
CA LEU A 20 5.27 4.40 -1.80
C LEU A 20 4.71 4.19 -3.22
N PRO A 21 5.55 3.76 -4.18
CA PRO A 21 5.13 3.34 -5.51
C PRO A 21 4.42 1.97 -5.44
N TRP A 22 3.25 1.94 -4.83
CA TRP A 22 2.40 0.75 -4.76
C TRP A 22 1.91 0.34 -6.14
N SER A 23 2.09 -0.93 -6.48
CA SER A 23 1.41 -1.53 -7.63
C SER A 23 -0.08 -1.74 -7.32
N ALA A 24 -0.98 -1.33 -8.22
CA ALA A 24 -2.44 -1.51 -8.06
C ALA A 24 -2.85 -2.93 -7.67
N HIS A 25 -2.13 -3.94 -8.15
CA HIS A 25 -2.46 -5.33 -7.89
C HIS A 25 -2.32 -5.68 -6.39
N SER A 26 -1.26 -5.20 -5.73
CA SER A 26 -1.03 -5.42 -4.30
C SER A 26 -2.06 -4.68 -3.45
N ALA A 27 -2.34 -3.42 -3.78
CA ALA A 27 -3.36 -2.61 -3.11
C ALA A 27 -4.76 -3.23 -3.25
N LEU A 28 -5.14 -3.67 -4.46
CA LEU A 28 -6.43 -4.32 -4.71
C LEU A 28 -6.57 -5.66 -3.98
N ARG A 29 -5.49 -6.44 -3.85
CA ARG A 29 -5.50 -7.68 -3.08
C ARG A 29 -5.79 -7.44 -1.60
N LEU A 30 -5.15 -6.44 -0.99
CA LEU A 30 -5.40 -6.08 0.40
C LEU A 30 -6.82 -5.53 0.58
N TRP A 31 -7.25 -4.63 -0.30
CA TRP A 31 -8.60 -4.09 -0.30
C TRP A 31 -9.66 -5.18 -0.36
N ARG A 32 -9.53 -6.13 -1.30
CA ARG A 32 -10.47 -7.27 -1.41
C ARG A 32 -10.46 -8.13 -0.16
N ARG A 33 -9.31 -8.33 0.48
CA ARG A 33 -9.23 -9.08 1.74
C ARG A 33 -9.96 -8.36 2.86
N ALA A 34 -9.76 -7.05 3.00
CA ALA A 34 -10.46 -6.25 4.00
C ALA A 34 -11.97 -6.21 3.76
N MET A 35 -12.40 -6.04 2.50
CA MET A 35 -13.81 -6.08 2.11
C MET A 35 -14.46 -7.45 2.27
N ARG A 36 -13.68 -8.53 2.21
CA ARG A 36 -14.18 -9.88 2.54
C ARG A 36 -14.43 -10.07 4.04
N ASP A 37 -13.62 -9.42 4.86
CA ASP A 37 -13.74 -9.48 6.32
C ASP A 37 -14.89 -8.58 6.81
N ARG A 38 -14.95 -7.34 6.29
CA ARG A 38 -16.01 -6.37 6.56
C ARG A 38 -16.47 -5.66 5.28
N PRO A 39 -17.42 -6.26 4.54
CA PRO A 39 -18.04 -5.60 3.40
C PRO A 39 -18.84 -4.40 3.92
N ALA A 40 -18.59 -3.20 3.37
CA ALA A 40 -19.10 -1.89 3.80
C ALA A 40 -18.24 -1.08 4.79
N ASP A 41 -17.14 -1.63 5.31
CA ASP A 41 -16.20 -0.86 6.15
C ASP A 41 -14.98 -0.40 5.34
N THR A 42 -15.20 0.63 4.52
CA THR A 42 -14.17 1.27 3.68
C THR A 42 -13.04 1.82 4.54
N ALA A 43 -13.35 2.36 5.73
CA ALA A 43 -12.36 2.91 6.64
C ALA A 43 -11.42 1.81 7.16
N HIS A 44 -11.96 0.65 7.54
CA HIS A 44 -11.15 -0.51 7.93
C HIS A 44 -10.24 -1.00 6.80
N ALA A 45 -10.72 -1.00 5.55
CA ALA A 45 -9.89 -1.34 4.40
C ALA A 45 -8.74 -0.35 4.17
N LEU A 46 -8.97 0.95 4.35
CA LEU A 46 -7.93 1.98 4.29
C LEU A 46 -6.90 1.83 5.42
N GLN A 47 -7.35 1.56 6.65
CA GLN A 47 -6.43 1.31 7.78
C GLN A 47 -5.56 0.08 7.55
N MET A 48 -6.14 -1.01 7.03
CA MET A 48 -5.40 -2.21 6.62
C MET A 48 -4.32 -1.90 5.58
N LEU A 49 -4.63 -1.04 4.59
CA LEU A 49 -3.68 -0.61 3.57
C LEU A 49 -2.56 0.24 4.16
N SER A 50 -2.87 1.23 4.99
CA SER A 50 -1.87 2.05 5.69
C SER A 50 -0.99 1.22 6.62
N ALA A 51 -1.55 0.28 7.37
CA ALA A 51 -0.75 -0.63 8.22
C ALA A 51 0.19 -1.52 7.39
N ALA A 52 -0.26 -1.98 6.23
CA ALA A 52 0.58 -2.71 5.30
C ALA A 52 1.65 -1.82 4.66
N GLU A 53 1.36 -0.55 4.41
CA GLU A 53 2.32 0.46 3.95
C GLU A 53 3.41 0.67 4.98
N THR A 54 3.09 0.86 6.25
CA THR A 54 4.10 0.98 7.31
C THR A 54 4.98 -0.27 7.41
N ARG A 55 4.38 -1.47 7.27
CA ARG A 55 5.13 -2.74 7.28
C ARG A 55 6.01 -2.93 6.05
N LEU A 56 5.52 -2.55 4.88
CA LEU A 56 6.28 -2.58 3.64
C LEU A 56 7.38 -1.54 3.68
N LEU A 57 7.11 -0.29 4.07
CA LEU A 57 8.12 0.75 4.32
C LEU A 57 9.27 0.21 5.18
N GLY A 58 8.99 -0.46 6.29
CA GLY A 58 10.03 -1.04 7.14
C GLY A 58 10.84 -2.17 6.47
N ARG A 59 10.25 -2.95 5.56
CA ARG A 59 10.92 -4.04 4.84
C ARG A 59 11.62 -3.59 3.55
N ASP A 60 10.95 -2.75 2.78
CA ASP A 60 11.42 -2.18 1.52
C ASP A 60 12.49 -1.12 1.77
N ALA A 61 12.46 -0.37 2.89
CA ALA A 61 13.58 0.50 3.26
C ALA A 61 14.90 -0.27 3.28
N GLY A 62 14.91 -1.49 3.84
CA GLY A 62 16.09 -2.35 3.85
C GLY A 62 16.44 -2.99 2.50
N ARG A 63 15.52 -3.04 1.54
CA ARG A 63 15.69 -3.69 0.23
C ARG A 63 15.96 -2.72 -0.91
N ILE A 64 15.31 -1.55 -0.91
CA ILE A 64 15.42 -0.47 -1.90
C ILE A 64 16.67 0.38 -1.63
N TRP A 65 16.94 0.72 -0.36
CA TRP A 65 18.07 1.58 0.00
C TRP A 65 19.30 0.80 0.49
N GLY A 66 19.18 -0.53 0.62
CA GLY A 66 20.22 -1.38 1.19
C GLY A 66 20.38 -1.17 2.70
N ARG A 67 21.12 -2.08 3.34
CA ARG A 67 21.31 -2.16 4.81
C ARG A 67 22.11 -0.97 5.41
N ASP A 68 22.43 0.05 4.61
CA ASP A 68 23.44 1.08 4.86
C ASP A 68 22.92 2.53 4.70
N TYR A 69 21.60 2.73 4.56
CA TYR A 69 21.02 4.08 4.49
C TYR A 69 20.43 4.51 5.85
N PRO A 70 20.64 5.75 6.34
CA PRO A 70 21.27 6.91 5.71
C PRO A 70 22.59 7.28 6.42
N SER A 71 23.66 6.53 6.22
CA SER A 71 24.98 6.96 6.70
C SER A 71 25.99 6.86 5.57
N PRO A 72 26.18 7.90 4.74
CA PRO A 72 27.39 7.97 3.95
C PRO A 72 28.56 8.07 4.94
N LYS A 73 29.30 6.98 5.13
CA LYS A 73 30.54 7.01 5.90
C LYS A 73 31.55 7.90 5.12
N PRO A 74 32.23 8.83 5.80
CA PRO A 74 33.32 9.61 5.22
C PRO A 74 34.53 8.74 4.90
#